data_AF-B4SKJ1-F1
#
_entry.id   AF-B4SKJ1-F1
#
_cell.length_a   1.000
_cell.length_b   1.000
_cell.length_c   1.000
_cell.angle_alpha   90.00
_cell.angle_beta   90.00
_cell.angle_gamma   90.00
#
_symmetry.space_group_name_H-M   'P 1'
#
loop_
_entity.id
_entity.type
_entity.pdbx_description
1 polymer ?
#
loop_
_entity_poly.entity_id
_entity_poly.type
_entity_poly.pdbx_seq_one_letter_code
_entity_poly.pdbx_strand_id
1 'polypeptide(L)'
;MNKTVFASLLLALPLSLSATPQTVNVPLPPPSPGIPTVAPTPAAAPPAFAHLDAQQQRQRRADYEAWRALPEGERERIRQAAARFSALPADQQQRLRQQFQAQDQAFREGWRLGPQLGLEFPKLHGLFGFVPPEQREAALAVLRQLSPAQLAQLTLVAQRTPPQERDAVRSAFLAVPAAERDSWLKRQAGQ
;
A
#
# COMPACT_ATOMS: atom_id res chain seq x y z
N MET A 1 -12.59 -41.15 18.72
CA MET A 1 -12.46 -41.60 20.14
C MET A 1 -11.20 -40.94 20.69
N ASN A 2 -11.15 -40.03 21.67
CA ASN A 2 -12.00 -39.55 22.79
C ASN A 2 -11.68 -38.05 22.98
N LYS A 3 -12.57 -37.06 23.18
CA LYS A 3 -13.53 -36.71 24.27
C LYS A 3 -12.93 -36.48 25.68
N THR A 4 -12.65 -35.22 25.99
CA THR A 4 -12.75 -34.53 27.31
C THR A 4 -12.86 -33.02 26.99
N VAL A 5 -14.02 -32.36 26.94
CA VAL A 5 -14.95 -31.95 28.01
C VAL A 5 -14.24 -31.25 29.19
N PHE A 6 -14.23 -29.92 29.15
CA PHE A 6 -14.31 -29.10 30.37
C PHE A 6 -15.43 -28.08 30.17
N ALA A 7 -16.38 -28.13 31.09
CA ALA A 7 -17.57 -27.31 31.13
C ALA A 7 -17.32 -26.03 31.95
N SER A 8 -17.88 -24.95 31.41
CA SER A 8 -18.56 -23.84 32.09
C SER A 8 -17.89 -23.13 33.27
N LEU A 9 -17.71 -21.81 33.12
CA LEU A 9 -18.46 -20.90 33.99
C LEU A 9 -18.74 -19.55 33.30
N LEU A 10 -20.02 -19.17 33.40
CA LEU A 10 -20.63 -17.91 33.01
C LEU A 10 -19.97 -16.70 33.67
N LEU A 11 -19.83 -15.61 32.91
CA LEU A 11 -20.18 -14.29 33.42
C LEU A 11 -20.57 -13.36 32.26
N ALA A 12 -21.87 -13.10 32.19
CA ALA A 12 -22.46 -12.05 31.37
C ALA A 12 -22.16 -10.69 32.02
N LEU A 13 -21.69 -9.73 31.23
CA LEU A 13 -21.84 -8.30 31.52
C LEU A 13 -21.63 -7.50 30.23
N PRO A 14 -22.69 -6.87 29.68
CA PRO A 14 -22.57 -5.97 28.55
C PRO A 14 -22.20 -4.59 29.09
N LEU A 15 -20.99 -4.12 28.81
CA LEU A 15 -20.62 -2.73 29.04
C LEU A 15 -20.41 -2.06 27.69
N SER A 16 -21.55 -1.59 27.15
CA SER A 16 -21.59 -0.59 26.09
C SER A 16 -20.94 0.68 26.61
N LEU A 17 -19.69 0.94 26.22
CA LEU A 17 -19.06 2.24 26.44
C LEU A 17 -19.32 3.12 25.21
N SER A 18 -20.39 3.88 25.28
CA SER A 18 -20.64 5.01 24.37
C SER A 18 -19.56 6.07 24.63
N ALA A 19 -18.56 6.18 23.76
CA ALA A 19 -17.61 7.27 23.80
C ALA A 19 -18.26 8.54 23.23
N THR A 20 -18.76 9.41 24.11
CA THR A 20 -19.13 10.78 23.73
C THR A 20 -17.85 11.62 23.66
N PRO A 21 -17.60 12.38 22.57
CA PRO A 21 -16.49 13.30 22.52
C PRO A 21 -16.79 14.46 23.49
N GLN A 22 -16.04 14.52 24.59
CA GLN A 22 -16.05 15.68 25.47
C GLN A 22 -15.41 16.85 24.72
N THR A 23 -16.22 17.80 24.28
CA THR A 23 -15.77 19.12 23.85
C THR A 23 -15.24 19.85 25.07
N VAL A 24 -13.92 19.81 25.26
CA VAL A 24 -13.21 20.66 26.23
C VAL A 24 -13.39 22.10 25.77
N ASN A 25 -14.36 22.80 26.36
CA ASN A 25 -14.56 24.22 26.19
C ASN A 25 -13.55 24.95 27.09
N VAL A 26 -12.38 25.31 26.54
CA VAL A 26 -11.42 26.18 27.22
C VAL A 26 -11.96 27.61 27.14
N PRO A 27 -12.20 28.31 28.26
CA PRO A 27 -12.60 29.71 28.20
C PRO A 27 -11.44 30.56 27.66
N LEU A 28 -11.70 31.28 26.58
CA LEU A 28 -10.77 32.25 26.00
C LEU A 28 -10.46 33.39 27.01
N PRO A 29 -9.19 33.73 27.27
CA PRO A 29 -8.85 35.02 27.87
C PRO A 29 -9.17 36.17 26.88
N PRO A 30 -9.44 37.40 27.37
CA PRO A 30 -9.78 38.53 26.53
C PRO A 30 -8.65 38.88 25.54
N PRO A 31 -8.99 39.40 24.35
CA PRO A 31 -8.02 39.68 23.31
C PRO A 31 -7.08 40.80 23.75
N SER A 32 -5.78 40.51 23.82
CA SER A 32 -4.74 41.53 23.86
C SER A 32 -4.72 42.26 22.52
N PRO A 33 -4.85 43.60 22.46
CA PRO A 33 -4.71 44.33 21.22
C PRO A 33 -3.22 44.35 20.86
N GLY A 34 -2.84 43.73 19.74
CA GLY A 34 -1.52 43.96 19.16
C GLY A 34 -0.77 42.78 18.54
N ILE A 35 -1.43 41.72 18.10
CA ILE A 35 -0.74 40.71 17.27
C ILE A 35 -1.44 40.63 15.91
N PRO A 36 -0.78 40.99 14.80
CA PRO A 36 -1.34 40.77 13.48
C PRO A 36 -1.60 39.27 13.31
N THR A 37 -2.85 38.92 13.01
CA THR A 37 -3.26 37.58 12.58
C THR A 37 -2.49 37.23 11.32
N VAL A 38 -1.37 36.53 11.47
CA VAL A 38 -0.71 35.86 10.36
C VAL A 38 -1.62 34.70 9.99
N ALA A 39 -2.31 34.83 8.85
CA ALA A 39 -3.04 33.73 8.22
C ALA A 39 -2.14 32.47 8.22
N PRO A 40 -2.68 31.25 8.41
CA PRO A 40 -1.87 30.06 8.35
C PRO A 40 -1.21 30.01 6.97
N THR A 41 0.09 30.29 6.95
CA THR A 41 0.88 30.19 5.74
C THR A 41 0.82 28.71 5.36
N PRO A 42 0.33 28.34 4.16
CA PRO A 42 0.38 26.95 3.73
C PRO A 42 1.83 26.51 3.89
N ALA A 43 2.05 25.47 4.70
CA ALA A 43 3.38 25.00 5.05
C ALA A 43 4.25 25.00 3.79
N ALA A 44 5.21 25.92 3.74
CA ALA A 44 5.99 26.16 2.54
C ALA A 44 6.60 24.84 2.12
N ALA A 45 6.24 24.34 0.94
CA ALA A 45 6.93 23.20 0.37
C ALA A 45 8.43 23.52 0.41
N PRO A 46 9.30 22.57 0.81
CA PRO A 46 10.72 22.84 0.94
C PRO A 46 11.24 23.53 -0.33
N PRO A 47 12.12 24.54 -0.23
CA PRO A 47 12.45 25.44 -1.34
C PRO A 47 12.91 24.70 -2.61
N ALA A 48 13.50 23.52 -2.46
CA ALA A 48 13.89 22.64 -3.57
C ALA A 48 12.70 22.10 -4.39
N PHE A 49 11.51 21.94 -3.81
CA PHE A 49 10.30 21.47 -4.51
C PHE A 49 9.65 22.59 -5.34
N ALA A 50 9.68 23.83 -4.84
CA ALA A 50 9.12 24.99 -5.52
C ALA A 50 9.89 25.37 -6.80
N HIS A 51 11.18 25.01 -6.89
CA HIS A 51 12.02 25.25 -8.07
C HIS A 51 11.90 24.18 -9.17
N LEU A 52 11.16 23.09 -8.94
CA LEU A 52 10.93 22.05 -9.95
C LEU A 52 9.90 22.53 -10.97
N ASP A 53 10.02 22.07 -12.22
CA ASP A 53 8.97 22.29 -13.22
C ASP A 53 7.66 21.59 -12.84
N ALA A 54 6.54 21.99 -13.45
CA ALA A 54 5.22 21.47 -13.09
C ALA A 54 5.10 19.93 -13.29
N GLN A 55 5.84 19.34 -14.23
CA GLN A 55 5.83 17.90 -14.47
C GLN A 55 6.59 17.17 -13.35
N GLN A 56 7.77 17.65 -12.98
CA GLN A 56 8.60 17.13 -11.91
C GLN A 56 7.88 17.22 -10.57
N GLN A 57 7.17 18.33 -10.30
CA GLN A 57 6.34 18.46 -9.11
C GLN A 57 5.23 17.41 -9.07
N ARG A 58 4.51 17.18 -10.19
CA ARG A 58 3.49 16.13 -10.27
C ARG A 58 4.07 14.74 -10.03
N GLN A 59 5.21 14.43 -10.65
CA GLN A 59 5.88 13.13 -10.46
C GLN A 59 6.24 12.92 -8.99
N ARG A 60 6.86 13.91 -8.34
CA ARG A 60 7.24 13.86 -6.93
C ARG A 60 6.05 13.66 -6.00
N ARG A 61 4.91 14.32 -6.27
CA ARG A 61 3.67 14.12 -5.51
C ARG A 61 3.17 12.69 -5.66
N ALA A 62 3.11 12.18 -6.88
CA ALA A 62 2.67 10.82 -7.15
C ALA A 62 3.62 9.76 -6.51
N ASP A 63 4.93 10.01 -6.51
CA ASP A 63 5.90 9.13 -5.82
C ASP A 63 5.71 9.16 -4.30
N TYR A 64 5.44 10.33 -3.74
CA TYR A 64 5.16 10.47 -2.31
C TYR A 64 3.83 9.80 -1.91
N GLU A 65 2.79 9.92 -2.72
CA GLU A 65 1.51 9.24 -2.51
C GLU A 65 1.68 7.72 -2.60
N ALA A 66 2.41 7.22 -3.61
CA ALA A 66 2.71 5.81 -3.75
C ALA A 66 3.46 5.28 -2.51
N TRP A 67 4.49 6.00 -2.04
CA TRP A 67 5.21 5.64 -0.82
C TRP A 67 4.31 5.64 0.42
N ARG A 68 3.46 6.67 0.60
CA ARG A 68 2.53 6.79 1.73
C ARG A 68 1.50 5.66 1.74
N ALA A 69 1.08 5.17 0.57
CA ALA A 69 0.12 4.09 0.42
C ALA A 69 0.69 2.70 0.77
N LEU A 70 2.01 2.57 0.97
CA LEU A 70 2.63 1.30 1.32
C LEU A 70 2.41 0.93 2.81
N PRO A 71 2.25 -0.36 3.13
CA PRO A 71 2.24 -0.85 4.51
C PRO A 71 3.50 -0.43 5.28
N GLU A 72 3.41 -0.20 6.59
CA GLU A 72 4.55 0.26 7.41
C GLU A 72 5.76 -0.68 7.31
N GLY A 73 5.53 -2.00 7.30
CA GLY A 73 6.62 -2.98 7.15
C GLY A 73 7.36 -2.88 5.81
N GLU A 74 6.67 -2.52 4.73
CA GLU A 74 7.31 -2.25 3.44
C GLU A 74 8.05 -0.91 3.44
N ARG A 75 7.43 0.14 4.02
CA ARG A 75 8.11 1.44 4.19
C ARG A 75 9.40 1.29 4.97
N GLU A 76 9.42 0.46 6.01
CA GLU A 76 10.61 0.16 6.79
C GLU A 76 11.69 -0.56 5.97
N ARG A 77 11.31 -1.59 5.18
CA ARG A 77 12.26 -2.24 4.25
C ARG A 77 12.86 -1.24 3.26
N ILE A 78 12.06 -0.32 2.73
CA ILE A 78 12.53 0.73 1.82
C ILE A 78 13.49 1.69 2.55
N ARG A 79 13.17 2.12 3.79
CA ARG A 79 14.08 2.95 4.60
C ARG A 79 15.43 2.27 4.82
N GLN A 80 15.43 0.99 5.15
CA GLN A 80 16.67 0.22 5.33
C GLN A 80 17.46 0.09 4.02
N ALA A 81 16.79 -0.17 2.90
CA ALA A 81 17.43 -0.20 1.58
C ALA A 81 18.02 1.17 1.20
N ALA A 82 17.30 2.26 1.49
CA ALA A 82 17.76 3.62 1.25
C ALA A 82 19.00 3.99 2.09
N ALA A 83 19.05 3.53 3.35
CA ALA A 83 20.23 3.69 4.20
C ALA A 83 21.44 2.95 3.64
N ARG A 84 21.27 1.69 3.21
CA ARG A 84 22.33 0.90 2.55
C ARG A 84 22.80 1.54 1.26
N PHE A 85 21.87 2.02 0.43
CA PHE A 85 22.18 2.71 -0.81
C PHE A 85 22.97 4.01 -0.56
N SER A 86 22.56 4.80 0.43
CA SER A 86 23.24 6.05 0.80
C SER A 86 24.65 5.82 1.35
N ALA A 87 24.92 4.65 1.91
CA ALA A 87 26.25 4.26 2.37
C ALA A 87 27.20 3.81 1.25
N LEU A 88 26.71 3.59 0.02
CA LEU A 88 27.55 3.23 -1.12
C LEU A 88 28.38 4.43 -1.62
N PRO A 89 29.55 4.22 -2.23
CA PRO A 89 30.29 5.27 -2.92
C PRO A 89 29.45 5.97 -4.01
N ALA A 90 29.68 7.27 -4.23
CA ALA A 90 28.90 8.08 -5.16
C ALA A 90 28.86 7.48 -6.59
N ASP A 91 29.99 6.95 -7.07
CA ASP A 91 30.06 6.30 -8.40
C ASP A 91 29.17 5.07 -8.50
N GLN A 92 29.10 4.26 -7.42
CA GLN A 92 28.23 3.10 -7.37
C GLN A 92 26.76 3.50 -7.30
N GLN A 93 26.44 4.52 -6.51
CA GLN A 93 25.08 5.08 -6.46
C GLN A 93 24.64 5.57 -7.84
N GLN A 94 25.51 6.30 -8.55
CA GLN A 94 25.21 6.83 -9.88
C GLN A 94 25.01 5.71 -10.90
N ARG A 95 25.87 4.69 -10.88
CA ARG A 95 25.73 3.51 -11.75
C ARG A 95 24.39 2.81 -11.54
N LEU A 96 23.99 2.57 -10.29
CA LEU A 96 22.70 1.95 -9.98
C LEU A 96 21.50 2.81 -10.41
N ARG A 97 21.58 4.13 -10.23
CA ARG A 97 20.55 5.07 -10.71
C ARG A 97 20.40 5.00 -12.23
N GLN A 98 21.50 5.00 -12.96
CA GLN A 98 21.50 4.88 -14.42
C GLN A 98 20.94 3.54 -14.89
N GLN A 99 21.33 2.43 -14.25
CA GLN A 99 20.78 1.11 -14.55
C GLN A 99 19.26 1.04 -14.35
N PHE A 100 18.75 1.67 -13.29
CA PHE A 100 17.31 1.76 -13.05
C PHE A 100 16.60 2.69 -14.06
N GLN A 101 17.21 3.82 -14.41
CA GLN A 101 16.72 4.73 -15.45
C GLN A 101 16.77 4.14 -16.86
N ALA A 102 17.61 3.13 -17.10
CA ALA A 102 17.64 2.39 -18.36
C ALA A 102 16.54 1.33 -18.47
N GLN A 103 15.87 0.97 -17.37
CA GLN A 103 14.76 0.00 -17.40
C GLN A 103 13.53 0.56 -18.11
N ASP A 104 12.63 -0.32 -18.55
CA ASP A 104 11.37 0.11 -19.15
C ASP A 104 10.48 0.90 -18.17
N GLN A 105 9.67 1.81 -18.71
CA GLN A 105 8.73 2.59 -17.90
C GLN A 105 7.75 1.70 -17.15
N ALA A 106 7.21 0.66 -17.79
CA ALA A 106 6.30 -0.28 -17.15
C ALA A 106 6.94 -1.00 -15.94
N PHE A 107 8.23 -1.36 -16.06
CA PHE A 107 8.98 -1.94 -14.96
C PHE A 107 9.13 -0.95 -13.81
N ARG A 108 9.56 0.29 -14.09
CA ARG A 108 9.71 1.32 -13.06
C ARG A 108 8.39 1.68 -12.37
N GLU A 109 7.30 1.78 -13.13
CA GLU A 109 5.96 2.02 -12.57
C GLU A 109 5.50 0.85 -11.69
N GLY A 110 5.82 -0.39 -12.05
CA GLY A 110 5.56 -1.57 -11.23
C GLY A 110 6.19 -1.48 -9.84
N TRP A 111 7.41 -0.95 -9.72
CA TRP A 111 8.08 -0.74 -8.44
C TRP A 111 7.40 0.29 -7.52
N ARG A 112 6.55 1.16 -8.04
CA ARG A 112 5.75 2.10 -7.23
C ARG A 112 4.70 1.38 -6.39
N LEU A 113 4.39 0.13 -6.72
CA LEU A 113 3.48 -0.72 -5.96
C LEU A 113 4.10 -1.27 -4.67
N GLY A 114 5.40 -1.04 -4.45
CA GLY A 114 6.17 -1.60 -3.34
C GLY A 114 7.10 -2.72 -3.80
N PRO A 115 8.10 -3.09 -3.00
CA PRO A 115 9.13 -4.03 -3.42
C PRO A 115 8.61 -5.46 -3.61
N GLN A 116 7.63 -5.89 -2.82
CA GLN A 116 7.08 -7.23 -2.94
C GLN A 116 6.17 -7.35 -4.17
N LEU A 117 5.22 -6.43 -4.31
CA LEU A 117 4.25 -6.46 -5.40
C LEU A 117 4.89 -6.08 -6.74
N GLY A 118 5.82 -5.11 -6.75
CA GLY A 118 6.49 -4.64 -7.96
C GLY A 118 7.35 -5.70 -8.64
N LEU A 119 8.01 -6.58 -7.86
CA LEU A 119 8.78 -7.71 -8.39
C LEU A 119 7.90 -8.73 -9.13
N GLU A 120 6.70 -8.99 -8.60
CA GLU A 120 5.78 -9.98 -9.16
C GLU A 120 4.81 -9.40 -10.17
N PHE A 121 4.71 -8.06 -10.26
CA PHE A 121 3.73 -7.37 -11.11
C PHE A 121 3.79 -7.76 -12.59
N PRO A 122 4.97 -7.97 -13.21
CA PRO A 122 5.02 -8.46 -14.59
C PRO A 122 4.28 -9.80 -14.80
N LYS A 123 4.32 -10.70 -13.82
CA LYS A 123 3.60 -11.99 -13.87
C LYS A 123 2.10 -11.82 -13.61
N LEU A 124 1.73 -10.82 -12.81
CA LEU A 124 0.34 -10.46 -12.53
C LEU A 124 -0.31 -9.62 -13.63
N HIS A 125 0.48 -9.07 -14.55
CA HIS A 125 0.01 -8.16 -15.59
C HIS A 125 -1.11 -8.76 -16.45
N GLY A 126 -1.08 -10.07 -16.68
CA GLY A 126 -2.17 -10.77 -17.37
C GLY A 126 -3.52 -10.52 -16.70
N LEU A 127 -3.61 -10.64 -15.37
CA LEU A 127 -4.86 -10.56 -14.62
C LEU A 127 -5.20 -9.13 -14.17
N PHE A 128 -4.19 -8.31 -13.85
CA PHE A 128 -4.35 -6.98 -13.26
C PHE A 128 -3.84 -5.83 -14.13
N GLY A 129 -3.38 -6.08 -15.35
CA GLY A 129 -2.93 -5.03 -16.28
C GLY A 129 -4.06 -4.09 -16.72
N PHE A 130 -5.29 -4.59 -16.79
CA PHE A 130 -6.47 -3.86 -17.25
C PHE A 130 -7.59 -3.90 -16.20
N VAL A 131 -7.35 -3.31 -15.03
CA VAL A 131 -8.39 -3.12 -14.00
C VAL A 131 -9.11 -1.81 -14.28
N PRO A 132 -10.46 -1.78 -14.28
CA PRO A 132 -11.21 -0.53 -14.42
C PRO A 132 -10.79 0.50 -13.36
N PRO A 133 -10.73 1.80 -13.69
CA PRO A 133 -10.17 2.82 -12.80
C PRO A 133 -10.89 2.88 -11.44
N GLU A 134 -12.21 2.68 -11.42
CA GLU A 134 -13.01 2.63 -10.21
C GLU A 134 -12.69 1.44 -9.29
N GLN A 135 -12.16 0.34 -9.82
CA GLN A 135 -11.78 -0.86 -9.05
C GLN A 135 -10.30 -0.89 -8.68
N ARG A 136 -9.49 0.00 -9.25
CA ARG A 136 -8.02 -0.04 -9.14
C ARG A 136 -7.54 0.05 -7.70
N GLU A 137 -8.06 1.00 -6.92
CA GLU A 137 -7.65 1.19 -5.52
C GLU A 137 -8.06 0.01 -4.64
N ALA A 138 -9.28 -0.53 -4.82
CA ALA A 138 -9.75 -1.70 -4.10
C ALA A 138 -8.90 -2.94 -4.43
N ALA A 139 -8.59 -3.16 -5.72
CA ALA A 139 -7.73 -4.25 -6.15
C ALA A 139 -6.31 -4.13 -5.57
N LEU A 140 -5.73 -2.93 -5.61
CA LEU A 140 -4.41 -2.67 -5.04
C LEU A 140 -4.38 -2.87 -3.52
N ALA A 141 -5.44 -2.45 -2.80
CA ALA A 141 -5.56 -2.68 -1.37
C ALA A 141 -5.56 -4.18 -1.03
N VAL A 142 -6.28 -5.00 -1.81
CA VAL A 142 -6.28 -6.47 -1.66
C VAL A 142 -4.89 -7.05 -1.96
N LEU A 143 -4.25 -6.65 -3.06
CA LEU A 143 -2.93 -7.16 -3.45
C LEU A 143 -1.85 -6.84 -2.39
N ARG A 144 -1.90 -5.66 -1.77
CA ARG A 144 -0.98 -5.25 -0.70
C ARG A 144 -1.16 -6.04 0.61
N GLN A 145 -2.31 -6.67 0.82
CA GLN A 145 -2.57 -7.51 2.00
C GLN A 145 -2.06 -8.95 1.84
N LEU A 146 -1.67 -9.36 0.64
CA LEU A 146 -1.22 -10.73 0.39
C LEU A 146 0.14 -10.98 1.02
N SER A 147 0.26 -12.13 1.69
CA SER A 147 1.56 -12.67 2.07
C SER A 147 2.39 -13.03 0.83
N PRO A 148 3.73 -13.14 0.94
CA PRO A 148 4.58 -13.59 -0.16
C PRO A 148 4.14 -14.93 -0.78
N ALA A 149 3.70 -15.88 0.05
CA ALA A 149 3.24 -17.19 -0.41
C ALA A 149 1.94 -17.09 -1.23
N GLN A 150 0.97 -16.29 -0.76
CA GLN A 150 -0.28 -16.05 -1.49
C GLN A 150 -0.01 -15.29 -2.80
N LEU A 151 0.91 -14.33 -2.79
CA LEU A 151 1.29 -13.61 -4.00
C LEU A 151 1.90 -14.55 -5.03
N ALA A 152 2.79 -15.45 -4.62
CA ALA A 152 3.36 -16.48 -5.50
C ALA A 152 2.28 -17.39 -6.10
N GLN A 153 1.31 -17.85 -5.30
CA GLN A 153 0.17 -18.62 -5.82
C GLN A 153 -0.68 -17.82 -6.81
N LEU A 154 -0.94 -16.54 -6.52
CA LEU A 154 -1.69 -15.67 -7.42
C LEU A 154 -0.97 -15.48 -8.76
N THR A 155 0.37 -15.41 -8.77
CA THR A 155 1.13 -15.37 -10.03
C THR A 155 0.96 -16.63 -10.87
N LEU A 156 0.88 -17.81 -10.24
CA LEU A 156 0.61 -19.06 -10.94
C LEU A 156 -0.81 -19.08 -11.53
N VAL A 157 -1.79 -18.60 -10.78
CA VAL A 157 -3.17 -18.43 -11.27
C VAL A 157 -3.17 -17.50 -12.48
N ALA A 158 -2.58 -16.31 -12.37
CA ALA A 158 -2.54 -15.32 -13.46
C ALA A 158 -1.87 -15.84 -14.74
N GLN A 159 -0.83 -16.67 -14.62
CA GLN A 159 -0.16 -17.29 -15.76
C GLN A 159 -1.00 -18.38 -16.44
N ARG A 160 -1.86 -19.06 -15.70
CA ARG A 160 -2.69 -20.17 -16.20
C ARG A 160 -4.06 -19.69 -16.70
N THR A 161 -4.53 -18.53 -16.25
CA THR A 161 -5.82 -17.97 -16.66
C THR A 161 -5.76 -17.47 -18.12
N PRO A 162 -6.54 -18.06 -19.04
CA PRO A 162 -6.61 -17.60 -20.42
C PRO A 162 -7.27 -16.20 -20.50
N PRO A 163 -7.00 -15.41 -21.56
CA PRO A 163 -7.47 -14.03 -21.67
C PRO A 163 -8.97 -13.83 -21.42
N GLN A 164 -9.80 -14.77 -21.88
CA GLN A 164 -11.26 -14.72 -21.81
C GLN A 164 -11.80 -14.89 -20.37
N GLU A 165 -11.03 -15.54 -19.49
CA GLU A 165 -11.45 -15.84 -18.12
C GLU A 165 -10.90 -14.83 -17.10
N ARG A 166 -10.00 -13.93 -17.51
CA ARG A 166 -9.30 -13.01 -16.60
C ARG A 166 -10.25 -12.14 -15.79
N ASP A 167 -11.28 -11.60 -16.41
CA ASP A 167 -12.25 -10.75 -15.71
C ASP A 167 -13.04 -11.54 -14.67
N ALA A 168 -13.45 -12.77 -15.00
CA ALA A 168 -14.16 -13.65 -14.09
C ALA A 168 -13.28 -14.06 -12.90
N VAL A 169 -12.04 -14.51 -13.16
CA VAL A 169 -11.08 -14.93 -12.12
C VAL A 169 -10.71 -13.76 -11.22
N ARG A 170 -10.48 -12.56 -11.79
CA ARG A 170 -10.19 -11.35 -11.02
C ARG A 170 -11.37 -10.97 -10.13
N SER A 171 -12.58 -10.92 -10.67
CA SER A 171 -13.78 -10.57 -9.93
C SER A 171 -14.03 -11.57 -8.79
N ALA A 172 -13.87 -12.86 -9.08
CA ALA A 172 -13.96 -13.91 -8.08
C ALA A 172 -12.93 -13.72 -6.96
N PHE A 173 -11.66 -13.51 -7.31
CA PHE A 173 -10.57 -13.28 -6.35
C PHE A 173 -10.84 -12.08 -5.43
N LEU A 174 -11.26 -10.94 -6.01
CA LEU A 174 -11.53 -9.71 -5.26
C LEU A 174 -12.74 -9.85 -4.32
N ALA A 175 -13.68 -10.73 -4.64
CA ALA A 175 -14.82 -11.05 -3.79
C ALA A 175 -14.48 -12.01 -2.63
N VAL A 176 -13.33 -12.73 -2.68
CA VAL A 176 -12.96 -13.68 -1.62
C VAL A 176 -12.60 -12.94 -0.33
N PRO A 177 -13.24 -13.28 0.81
CA PRO A 177 -12.86 -12.76 2.13
C PRO A 177 -11.39 -13.06 2.45
N ALA A 178 -10.72 -12.16 3.17
CA ALA A 178 -9.28 -12.30 3.46
C ALA A 178 -8.91 -13.65 4.11
N ALA A 179 -9.77 -14.17 4.98
CA ALA A 179 -9.58 -15.45 5.66
C ALA A 179 -9.63 -16.67 4.72
N GLU A 180 -10.29 -16.56 3.57
CA GLU A 180 -10.51 -17.67 2.63
C GLU A 180 -9.59 -17.63 1.41
N ARG A 181 -8.86 -16.51 1.21
CA ARG A 181 -8.01 -16.30 0.02
C ARG A 181 -6.96 -17.37 -0.16
N ASP A 182 -6.32 -17.82 0.92
CA ASP A 182 -5.30 -18.87 0.83
C ASP A 182 -5.87 -20.18 0.26
N SER A 183 -7.01 -20.64 0.79
CA SER A 183 -7.71 -21.83 0.32
C SER A 183 -8.23 -21.67 -1.12
N TRP A 184 -8.71 -20.48 -1.48
CA TRP A 184 -9.13 -20.20 -2.86
C TRP A 184 -7.94 -20.24 -3.83
N LEU A 185 -6.83 -19.61 -3.49
CA LEU A 185 -5.62 -19.56 -4.32
C LEU A 185 -5.02 -20.95 -4.54
N LYS A 186 -4.96 -21.80 -3.51
CA LYS A 186 -4.52 -23.19 -3.63
C LYS A 186 -5.36 -23.97 -4.64
N ARG A 187 -6.70 -23.91 -4.49
CA ARG A 187 -7.62 -24.57 -5.43
C ARG A 187 -7.43 -24.08 -6.87
N GLN A 188 -7.30 -22.77 -7.08
CA GLN A 188 -7.10 -22.19 -8.41
C GLN A 188 -5.73 -22.52 -9.01
N ALA A 189 -4.69 -22.62 -8.17
CA ALA A 189 -3.35 -23.03 -8.59
C ALA A 189 -3.24 -24.55 -8.83
N GLY A 190 -4.25 -25.33 -8.46
CA GLY A 190 -4.28 -26.79 -8.58
C GLY A 190 -3.50 -27.51 -7.47
N GLN A 191 -3.48 -26.95 -6.26
CA GLN A 191 -2.89 -27.52 -5.05
C GLN A 191 -3.94 -27.95 -4.02
#